data_AF-A0A3M6TK03-F1
#
_entry.id   AF-A0A3M6TK03-F1
#
_cell.length_a   1.000
_cell.length_b   1.000
_cell.length_c   1.000
_cell.angle_alpha   90.00
_cell.angle_beta   90.00
_cell.angle_gamma   90.00
#
_symmetry.space_group_name_H-M   'P 1'
#
loop_
_entity.id
_entity.type
_entity.pdbx_description
1 polymer ?
#
loop_
_entity_poly.entity_id
_entity_poly.type
_entity_poly.pdbx_seq_one_letter_code
_entity_poly.pdbx_strand_id
1 'polypeptide(L)'
;MFAARYMKDVWGKLFGLKKWFQVHRALTVSCLIFTLVGFVLVFAHVEGWSEADVAHSVLGVIITLLVCAQPIMALMRPKPAAENRWIFNWCHRCVGISAFILAVANIFLGLRLPHLNAEVGVYLMTFFCVGLVAVVALEIYIRCQKSKKGLLYMTFGFLVVLTSTVCFALLLFITMAT
;
A
#
# COMPACT_ATOMS: atom_id res chain seq x y z
N MET A 1 3.15 -3.28 -4.12
CA MET A 1 2.70 -4.58 -4.70
C MET A 1 2.86 -4.67 -6.21
N PHE A 2 2.44 -3.64 -6.96
CA PHE A 2 2.46 -3.66 -8.44
C PHE A 2 3.84 -3.81 -9.08
N ALA A 3 4.85 -3.05 -8.63
CA ALA A 3 6.22 -3.18 -9.12
C ALA A 3 6.75 -4.63 -9.03
N ALA A 4 6.46 -5.29 -7.91
CA ALA A 4 6.86 -6.68 -7.67
C ALA A 4 6.06 -7.72 -8.48
N ARG A 5 4.91 -7.35 -9.08
CA ARG A 5 4.10 -8.26 -9.91
C ARG A 5 4.39 -8.07 -11.40
N TYR A 6 4.51 -6.84 -11.86
CA TYR A 6 4.49 -6.52 -13.30
C TYR A 6 5.82 -6.07 -13.86
N MET A 7 6.70 -5.47 -13.04
CA MET A 7 7.91 -4.84 -13.57
C MET A 7 9.13 -5.77 -13.56
N LYS A 8 8.93 -7.07 -13.32
CA LYS A 8 10.02 -8.05 -13.12
C LYS A 8 10.93 -8.20 -14.33
N ASP A 9 10.33 -8.15 -15.51
CA ASP A 9 10.97 -8.48 -16.79
C ASP A 9 11.13 -7.24 -17.69
N VAL A 10 10.64 -6.09 -17.23
CA VAL A 10 10.63 -4.83 -18.00
C VAL A 10 11.92 -4.05 -17.80
N TRP A 11 12.48 -4.14 -16.60
CA TRP A 11 13.57 -3.27 -16.17
C TRP A 11 14.82 -4.08 -15.88
N GLY A 12 15.97 -3.55 -16.34
CA GLY A 12 17.29 -4.12 -16.09
C GLY A 12 17.74 -4.05 -14.62
N LYS A 13 19.05 -4.01 -14.39
CA LYS A 13 19.61 -3.94 -13.04
C LYS A 13 19.90 -2.50 -12.61
N LEU A 14 19.91 -2.26 -11.30
CA LEU A 14 20.32 -1.03 -10.63
C LEU A 14 20.98 -1.42 -9.30
N PHE A 15 22.22 -0.96 -9.09
CA PHE A 15 23.09 -1.38 -7.98
C PHE A 15 23.17 -2.92 -7.83
N GLY A 16 23.43 -3.63 -8.93
CA GLY A 16 23.58 -5.09 -8.94
C GLY A 16 22.29 -5.90 -8.77
N LEU A 17 21.18 -5.28 -8.34
CA LEU A 17 19.88 -5.93 -8.16
C LEU A 17 18.90 -5.56 -9.28
N LYS A 18 17.82 -6.34 -9.46
CA LYS A 18 16.77 -6.01 -10.44
C LYS A 18 16.08 -4.68 -10.05
N LYS A 19 15.89 -3.76 -10.99
CA LYS A 19 15.28 -2.43 -10.75
C LYS A 19 13.92 -2.50 -10.06
N TRP A 20 13.05 -3.43 -10.46
CA TRP A 20 11.74 -3.61 -9.81
C TRP A 20 11.87 -3.89 -8.31
N PHE A 21 12.92 -4.60 -7.89
CA PHE A 21 13.14 -4.95 -6.49
C PHE A 21 13.59 -3.73 -5.70
N GLN A 22 14.41 -2.88 -6.31
CA GLN A 22 14.82 -1.59 -5.72
C GLN A 22 13.63 -0.65 -5.55
N VAL A 23 12.82 -0.47 -6.60
CA VAL A 23 11.63 0.37 -6.56
C VAL A 23 10.61 -0.17 -5.55
N HIS A 24 10.37 -1.49 -5.54
CA HIS A 24 9.49 -2.11 -4.56
C HIS A 24 9.97 -1.84 -3.13
N ARG A 25 11.26 -2.05 -2.86
CA ARG A 25 11.87 -1.83 -1.55
C ARG A 25 11.76 -0.37 -1.11
N ALA A 26 12.09 0.57 -1.99
CA ALA A 26 11.99 1.99 -1.71
C ALA A 26 10.55 2.38 -1.32
N LEU A 27 9.57 2.00 -2.15
CA LEU A 27 8.15 2.28 -1.88
C LEU A 27 7.66 1.64 -0.57
N THR A 28 8.08 0.41 -0.26
CA THR A 28 7.69 -0.25 1.00
C THR A 28 8.33 0.38 2.22
N VAL A 29 9.58 0.86 2.11
CA VAL A 29 10.25 1.58 3.21
C VAL A 29 9.59 2.94 3.44
N SER A 30 9.27 3.68 2.37
CA SER A 30 8.51 4.93 2.49
C SER A 30 7.14 4.71 3.14
N CYS A 31 6.43 3.64 2.75
CA CYS A 31 5.16 3.27 3.38
C CYS A 31 5.32 2.99 4.88
N LEU A 32 6.35 2.21 5.29
CA LEU A 32 6.65 1.96 6.70
C LEU A 32 6.90 3.27 7.47
N ILE A 33 7.72 4.17 6.92
CA ILE A 33 8.04 5.46 7.56
C ILE A 33 6.76 6.28 7.74
N PHE A 34 5.94 6.45 6.70
CA PHE A 34 4.72 7.23 6.82
C PHE A 34 3.71 6.60 7.79
N THR A 35 3.59 5.27 7.81
CA THR A 35 2.74 4.58 8.80
C THR A 35 3.22 4.85 10.23
N LEU A 36 4.53 4.75 10.50
CA LEU A 36 5.07 5.00 11.84
C LEU A 36 4.93 6.46 12.26
N VAL A 37 5.18 7.41 11.34
CA VAL A 37 4.99 8.84 11.61
C VAL A 37 3.51 9.12 11.92
N GLY A 38 2.57 8.65 11.08
CA GLY A 38 1.14 8.83 11.33
C GLY A 38 0.68 8.20 12.64
N PHE A 39 1.20 7.01 12.96
CA PHE A 39 0.94 6.33 14.23
C PHE A 39 1.42 7.17 15.42
N VAL A 40 2.64 7.69 15.40
CA VAL A 40 3.14 8.56 16.48
C VAL A 40 2.34 9.86 16.58
N LEU A 41 2.03 10.49 15.44
CA LEU A 41 1.29 11.75 15.41
C LEU A 41 -0.11 11.63 16.01
N VAL A 42 -0.85 10.54 15.75
CA VAL A 42 -2.20 10.38 16.31
C VAL A 42 -2.16 10.19 17.83
N PHE A 43 -1.20 9.44 18.37
CA PHE A 43 -1.03 9.31 19.82
C PHE A 43 -0.57 10.62 20.47
N ALA A 44 0.27 11.40 19.80
CA ALA A 44 0.67 12.73 20.27
C ALA A 44 -0.50 13.73 20.24
N HIS A 45 -1.40 13.63 19.27
CA HIS A 45 -2.56 14.52 19.16
C HIS A 45 -3.69 14.18 20.14
N VAL A 46 -3.98 12.89 20.32
CA VAL A 46 -5.05 12.42 21.22
C VAL A 46 -4.57 12.35 22.68
N GLU A 47 -3.25 12.37 22.92
CA GLU A 47 -2.61 12.22 24.23
C GLU A 47 -3.01 10.93 24.98
N GLY A 48 -3.38 9.89 24.23
CA GLY A 48 -3.86 8.63 24.80
C GLY A 48 -4.54 7.72 23.79
N TRP A 49 -5.33 6.79 24.30
CA TRP A 49 -6.15 5.91 23.46
C TRP A 49 -7.45 6.61 23.05
N SER A 50 -7.80 6.54 21.76
CA SER A 50 -9.05 7.10 21.25
C SER A 50 -10.20 6.11 21.38
N GLU A 51 -11.24 6.50 22.12
CA GLU A 51 -12.52 5.80 22.24
C GLU A 51 -13.55 6.27 21.19
N ALA A 52 -13.21 7.25 20.34
CA ALA A 52 -14.13 7.84 19.36
C ALA A 52 -14.57 6.83 18.26
N ASP A 53 -13.66 5.95 17.86
CA ASP A 53 -13.96 4.76 17.05
C ASP A 53 -12.97 3.66 17.44
N VAL A 54 -13.41 2.76 18.33
CA VAL A 54 -12.57 1.67 18.84
C VAL A 54 -12.09 0.75 17.71
N ALA A 55 -12.92 0.52 16.68
CA ALA A 55 -12.54 -0.33 15.56
C ALA A 55 -11.40 0.32 14.75
N HIS A 56 -11.46 1.63 14.51
CA HIS A 56 -10.39 2.38 13.86
C HIS A 56 -9.08 2.30 14.64
N SER A 57 -9.14 2.56 15.95
CA SER A 57 -7.96 2.54 16.84
C SER A 57 -7.29 1.16 16.87
N VAL A 58 -8.08 0.09 17.07
CA VAL A 58 -7.56 -1.30 17.12
C VAL A 58 -6.98 -1.72 15.76
N LEU A 59 -7.69 -1.43 14.66
CA LEU A 59 -7.19 -1.76 13.32
C LEU A 59 -5.90 -1.00 13.00
N GLY A 60 -5.80 0.28 13.38
CA GLY A 60 -4.58 1.08 13.23
C GLY A 60 -3.35 0.42 13.86
N VAL A 61 -3.49 -0.14 15.07
CA VAL A 61 -2.42 -0.90 15.74
C VAL A 61 -2.10 -2.19 14.98
N ILE A 62 -3.11 -2.99 14.63
CA ILE A 62 -2.91 -4.25 13.89
C ILE A 62 -2.18 -4.02 12.57
N ILE A 63 -2.61 -3.00 11.81
CA ILE A 63 -1.99 -2.63 10.53
C ILE A 63 -0.54 -2.22 10.75
N THR A 64 -0.26 -1.40 11.76
CA THR A 64 1.10 -0.95 12.08
C THR A 64 2.01 -2.15 12.38
N LEU A 65 1.53 -3.13 13.16
CA LEU A 65 2.26 -4.37 13.45
C LEU A 65 2.52 -5.18 12.17
N LEU A 66 1.52 -5.35 11.30
CA LEU A 66 1.68 -6.09 10.04
C LEU A 66 2.67 -5.40 9.10
N VAL A 67 2.64 -4.06 9.02
CA VAL A 67 3.57 -3.27 8.21
C VAL A 67 4.99 -3.37 8.76
N CYS A 68 5.18 -3.38 10.09
CA CYS A 68 6.47 -3.60 10.73
C CYS A 68 7.00 -5.05 10.57
N ALA A 69 6.10 -6.04 10.49
CA ALA A 69 6.50 -7.42 10.25
C ALA A 69 7.10 -7.61 8.84
N GLN A 70 6.67 -6.82 7.86
CA GLN A 70 7.13 -6.94 6.47
C GLN A 70 8.65 -6.83 6.26
N PRO A 71 9.35 -5.79 6.76
CA PRO A 71 10.80 -5.71 6.65
C PRO A 71 11.50 -6.85 7.41
N ILE A 72 10.98 -7.27 8.58
CA ILE A 72 11.55 -8.39 9.35
C ILE A 72 11.51 -9.68 8.53
N MET A 73 10.35 -10.00 7.95
CA MET A 73 10.22 -11.12 7.03
C MET A 73 11.16 -10.99 5.83
N ALA A 74 11.27 -9.78 5.26
CA ALA A 74 12.12 -9.53 4.10
C ALA A 74 13.62 -9.73 4.39
N LEU A 75 14.08 -9.50 5.63
CA LEU A 75 15.44 -9.81 6.07
C LEU A 75 15.69 -11.33 6.15
N MET A 76 14.67 -12.10 6.49
CA MET A 76 14.71 -13.57 6.54
C MET A 76 14.53 -14.23 5.16
N ARG A 77 14.50 -13.45 4.07
CA ARG A 77 14.25 -13.96 2.72
C ARG A 77 15.32 -14.96 2.29
N PRO A 78 14.96 -16.21 1.95
CA PRO A 78 15.91 -17.21 1.47
C PRO A 78 16.62 -16.79 0.17
N LYS A 79 17.71 -17.48 -0.21
CA LYS A 79 18.38 -17.27 -1.51
C LYS A 79 17.47 -17.68 -2.69
N PRO A 80 17.69 -17.17 -3.93
CA PRO A 80 16.84 -17.48 -5.07
C PRO A 80 16.65 -18.96 -5.39
N ALA A 81 17.67 -19.79 -5.17
CA ALA A 81 17.65 -21.23 -5.44
C ALA A 81 17.21 -22.09 -4.24
N ALA A 82 16.85 -21.49 -3.11
CA ALA A 82 16.46 -22.24 -1.92
C ALA A 82 15.06 -22.86 -2.10
N GLU A 83 14.92 -24.14 -1.74
CA GLU A 83 13.67 -24.91 -1.88
C GLU A 83 12.51 -24.30 -1.10
N ASN A 84 12.77 -23.85 0.13
CA ASN A 84 11.77 -23.24 1.00
C ASN A 84 11.37 -21.80 0.64
N ARG A 85 11.91 -21.23 -0.45
CA ARG A 85 11.61 -19.84 -0.88
C ARG A 85 10.14 -19.63 -1.21
N TRP A 86 9.42 -20.66 -1.65
CA TRP A 86 7.99 -20.55 -1.95
C TRP A 86 7.17 -20.22 -0.70
N ILE A 87 7.53 -20.77 0.46
CA ILE A 87 6.88 -20.51 1.76
C ILE A 87 7.01 -19.03 2.09
N PHE A 88 8.25 -18.51 2.06
CA PHE A 88 8.51 -17.08 2.26
C PHE A 88 7.66 -16.22 1.32
N ASN A 89 7.62 -16.55 0.02
CA ASN A 89 6.87 -15.76 -0.96
C ASN A 89 5.37 -15.71 -0.64
N TRP A 90 4.78 -16.82 -0.18
CA TRP A 90 3.38 -16.87 0.22
C TRP A 90 3.13 -16.10 1.51
N CYS A 91 3.90 -16.38 2.57
CA CYS A 91 3.74 -15.69 3.86
C CYS A 91 3.90 -14.17 3.69
N HIS A 92 4.99 -13.71 3.07
CA HIS A 92 5.27 -12.29 2.86
C HIS A 92 4.16 -11.61 2.04
N ARG A 93 3.67 -12.30 1.00
CA ARG A 93 2.56 -11.81 0.17
C ARG A 93 1.25 -11.73 0.95
N CYS A 94 0.88 -12.76 1.71
CA CYS A 94 -0.36 -12.80 2.47
C CYS A 94 -0.40 -11.67 3.51
N VAL A 95 0.65 -11.55 4.33
CA VAL A 95 0.77 -10.46 5.31
C VAL A 95 0.64 -9.09 4.63
N GLY A 96 1.19 -8.95 3.43
CA GLY A 96 1.19 -7.66 2.72
C GLY A 96 -0.19 -7.30 2.20
N ILE A 97 -0.88 -8.27 1.61
CA ILE A 97 -2.24 -8.10 1.11
C ILE A 97 -3.20 -7.84 2.26
N SER A 98 -3.08 -8.56 3.37
CA SER A 98 -3.87 -8.32 4.58
C SER A 98 -3.66 -6.90 5.11
N ALA A 99 -2.41 -6.45 5.26
CA ALA A 99 -2.12 -5.09 5.71
C ALA A 99 -2.74 -4.04 4.78
N PHE A 100 -2.67 -4.23 3.47
CA PHE A 100 -3.26 -3.31 2.49
C PHE A 100 -4.79 -3.25 2.57
N ILE A 101 -5.47 -4.41 2.61
CA ILE A 101 -6.94 -4.46 2.70
C ILE A 101 -7.42 -3.81 4.00
N LEU A 102 -6.78 -4.15 5.11
CA LEU A 102 -7.11 -3.56 6.41
C LEU A 102 -6.84 -2.05 6.42
N ALA A 103 -5.76 -1.57 5.79
CA ALA A 103 -5.47 -0.13 5.68
C ALA A 103 -6.58 0.63 4.93
N VAL A 104 -7.05 0.10 3.79
CA VAL A 104 -8.17 0.72 3.06
C VAL A 104 -9.42 0.79 3.93
N ALA A 105 -9.77 -0.32 4.60
CA ALA A 105 -10.92 -0.34 5.52
C ALA A 105 -10.75 0.66 6.68
N ASN A 106 -9.54 0.75 7.24
CA ASN A 106 -9.25 1.61 8.36
C ASN A 106 -9.34 3.10 8.01
N ILE A 107 -9.00 3.48 6.76
CA ILE A 107 -9.19 4.87 6.30
C ILE A 107 -10.69 5.20 6.27
N PHE A 108 -11.56 4.30 5.77
CA PHE A 108 -13.01 4.54 5.78
C PHE A 108 -13.58 4.72 7.20
N LEU A 109 -13.05 4.01 8.20
CA LEU A 109 -13.41 4.24 9.59
C LEU A 109 -12.92 5.61 10.07
N GLY A 110 -11.68 5.99 9.72
CA GLY A 110 -11.10 7.29 10.07
C GLY A 110 -11.87 8.47 9.48
N LEU A 111 -12.50 8.32 8.31
CA LEU A 111 -13.36 9.35 7.71
C LEU A 111 -14.63 9.65 8.52
N ARG A 112 -15.01 8.79 9.48
CA ARG A 112 -16.15 9.01 10.38
C ARG A 112 -15.79 9.83 11.62
N LEU A 113 -14.50 10.07 11.85
CA LEU A 113 -14.04 10.83 13.01
C LEU A 113 -14.37 12.33 12.84
N PRO A 114 -14.76 13.03 13.92
CA PRO A 114 -15.32 14.38 13.85
C PRO A 114 -14.31 15.46 13.43
N HIS A 115 -13.01 15.15 13.42
CA HIS A 115 -11.93 16.11 13.13
C HIS A 115 -11.50 16.13 11.66
N LEU A 116 -12.11 15.32 10.79
CA LEU A 116 -11.77 15.24 9.38
C LEU A 116 -12.85 15.87 8.50
N ASN A 117 -12.45 16.54 7.42
CA ASN A 117 -13.38 16.91 6.35
C ASN A 117 -13.82 15.65 5.60
N ALA A 118 -14.92 15.05 6.06
CA ALA A 118 -15.42 13.77 5.55
C ALA A 118 -15.80 13.84 4.07
N GLU A 119 -16.32 14.97 3.58
CA GLU A 119 -16.74 15.12 2.17
C GLU A 119 -15.55 14.97 1.24
N VAL A 120 -14.48 15.73 1.49
CA VAL A 120 -13.23 15.67 0.71
C VAL A 120 -12.62 14.26 0.79
N GLY A 121 -12.58 13.68 1.99
CA GLY A 121 -12.06 12.34 2.21
C GLY A 121 -12.84 11.25 1.44
N VAL A 122 -14.17 11.35 1.38
CA VAL A 122 -15.03 10.42 0.65
C VAL A 122 -14.84 10.52 -0.85
N TYR A 123 -14.74 11.73 -1.42
CA TYR A 123 -14.48 11.91 -2.85
C TYR A 123 -13.12 11.30 -3.25
N LEU A 124 -12.08 11.55 -2.46
CA LEU A 124 -10.75 11.00 -2.70
C LEU A 124 -10.75 9.47 -2.61
N MET A 125 -11.38 8.91 -1.58
CA MET A 125 -11.45 7.46 -1.41
C MET A 125 -12.27 6.80 -2.53
N THR A 126 -13.36 7.43 -2.96
CA THR A 126 -14.15 6.97 -4.10
C THR A 126 -13.29 6.91 -5.38
N PHE A 127 -12.52 7.96 -5.68
CA PHE A 127 -11.62 7.98 -6.82
C PHE A 127 -10.54 6.89 -6.73
N PHE A 128 -9.94 6.70 -5.54
CA PHE A 128 -8.98 5.63 -5.29
C PHE A 128 -9.59 4.24 -5.53
N CYS A 129 -10.78 3.97 -4.99
CA CYS A 129 -11.48 2.71 -5.15
C CYS A 129 -11.84 2.43 -6.62
N VAL A 130 -12.32 3.42 -7.37
CA VAL A 130 -12.59 3.29 -8.81
C VAL A 130 -11.32 2.94 -9.58
N GLY A 131 -10.20 3.64 -9.29
CA GLY A 131 -8.90 3.32 -9.89
C GLY A 131 -8.42 1.91 -9.55
N LEU A 132 -8.58 1.48 -8.30
CA LEU A 132 -8.24 0.13 -7.86
C LEU A 132 -9.08 -0.94 -8.59
N VAL A 133 -10.39 -0.74 -8.70
CA VAL A 133 -11.30 -1.62 -9.45
C VAL A 133 -10.90 -1.70 -10.92
N ALA A 134 -10.59 -0.57 -11.55
CA ALA A 134 -10.12 -0.55 -12.94
C ALA A 134 -8.83 -1.35 -13.13
N VAL A 135 -7.86 -1.22 -12.21
CA VAL A 135 -6.61 -2.01 -12.25
C VAL A 135 -6.87 -3.50 -12.08
N VAL A 136 -7.77 -3.89 -11.18
CA VAL A 136 -8.14 -5.31 -10.97
C VAL A 136 -8.87 -5.86 -12.20
N ALA A 137 -9.84 -5.12 -12.74
CA ALA A 137 -10.57 -5.50 -13.95
C ALA A 137 -9.63 -5.68 -15.14
N LEU A 138 -8.67 -4.77 -15.30
CA LEU A 138 -7.63 -4.88 -16.32
C LEU A 138 -6.72 -6.10 -16.09
N GLU A 139 -6.34 -6.41 -14.85
CA GLU A 139 -5.57 -7.62 -14.53
C GLU A 139 -6.34 -8.89 -14.95
N ILE A 140 -7.64 -8.95 -14.64
CA ILE A 140 -8.50 -10.08 -15.03
C ILE A 140 -8.57 -10.18 -16.56
N TYR A 141 -8.84 -9.07 -17.24
CA TYR A 141 -8.92 -9.02 -18.70
C TYR A 141 -7.62 -9.51 -19.37
N ILE A 142 -6.45 -9.05 -18.90
CA ILE A 142 -5.14 -9.45 -19.44
C ILE A 142 -4.88 -10.94 -19.20
N ARG A 143 -5.25 -11.48 -18.03
CA ARG A 143 -5.12 -12.92 -17.75
C ARG A 143 -5.97 -13.76 -18.69
N CYS A 144 -7.14 -13.26 -19.09
CA CYS A 144 -7.99 -13.91 -20.09
C CYS A 144 -7.41 -13.79 -21.52
N GLN A 145 -6.68 -12.74 -21.85
CA GLN A 145 -6.18 -12.45 -23.20
C GLN A 145 -4.81 -13.05 -23.57
N LYS A 146 -4.01 -13.57 -22.62
CA LYS A 146 -2.64 -14.10 -22.85
C LYS A 146 -1.71 -13.19 -23.69
N SER A 147 -1.92 -11.87 -23.70
CA SER A 147 -1.25 -10.92 -24.62
C SER A 147 -0.15 -10.07 -23.93
N LYS A 148 0.99 -9.86 -24.62
CA LYS A 148 2.12 -9.04 -24.16
C LYS A 148 1.80 -7.53 -24.03
N LYS A 149 0.73 -7.02 -24.67
CA LYS A 149 0.28 -5.63 -24.54
C LYS A 149 -0.24 -5.28 -23.13
N GLY A 150 -0.61 -6.29 -22.33
CA GLY A 150 -1.08 -6.09 -20.96
C GLY A 150 -0.08 -5.37 -20.05
N LEU A 151 1.21 -5.50 -20.33
CA LEU A 151 2.27 -4.84 -19.56
C LEU A 151 2.22 -3.31 -19.66
N LEU A 152 1.86 -2.77 -20.83
CA LEU A 152 1.73 -1.33 -21.07
C LEU A 152 0.51 -0.75 -20.35
N TYR A 153 -0.62 -1.45 -20.40
CA TYR A 153 -1.84 -1.01 -19.70
C TYR A 153 -1.67 -1.06 -18.17
N MET A 154 -0.91 -2.03 -17.65
CA MET A 154 -0.63 -2.12 -16.21
C MET A 154 0.35 -1.05 -15.72
N THR A 155 1.28 -0.59 -16.56
CA THR A 155 2.14 0.56 -16.23
C THR A 155 1.33 1.85 -16.19
N PHE A 156 0.37 2.01 -17.10
CA PHE A 156 -0.54 3.16 -17.09
C PHE A 156 -1.48 3.16 -15.88
N GLY A 157 -2.12 2.02 -15.57
CA GLY A 157 -2.96 1.88 -14.36
C GLY A 157 -2.18 2.11 -13.06
N PHE A 158 -0.90 1.71 -13.02
CA PHE A 158 -0.01 2.00 -11.89
C PHE A 158 0.30 3.49 -11.71
N LEU A 159 0.55 4.21 -12.80
CA LEU A 159 0.76 5.66 -12.76
C LEU A 159 -0.48 6.38 -12.22
N VAL A 160 -1.68 5.96 -12.63
CA VAL A 160 -2.95 6.52 -12.15
C VAL A 160 -3.16 6.30 -10.64
N VAL A 161 -2.84 5.12 -10.12
CA VAL A 161 -2.94 4.83 -8.68
C VAL A 161 -1.83 5.54 -7.88
N LEU A 162 -0.64 5.70 -8.46
CA LEU A 162 0.46 6.43 -7.82
C LEU A 162 0.17 7.93 -7.75
N THR A 163 -0.36 8.52 -8.83
CA THR A 163 -0.75 9.94 -8.82
C THR A 163 -1.92 10.19 -7.86
N SER A 164 -2.90 9.29 -7.79
CA SER A 164 -4.02 9.43 -6.85
C SER A 164 -3.59 9.36 -5.38
N THR A 165 -2.62 8.50 -5.04
CA THR A 165 -2.07 8.41 -3.67
C THR A 165 -1.18 9.59 -3.30
N VAL A 166 -0.42 10.14 -4.25
CA VAL A 166 0.34 11.39 -4.03
C VAL A 166 -0.60 12.58 -3.84
N CYS A 167 -1.67 12.67 -4.64
CA CYS A 167 -2.71 13.68 -4.45
C CYS A 167 -3.38 13.56 -3.07
N PHE A 168 -3.65 12.34 -2.60
CA PHE A 168 -4.20 12.10 -1.25
C PHE A 168 -3.29 12.61 -0.13
N ALA A 169 -1.98 12.31 -0.20
CA ALA A 169 -1.01 12.76 0.79
C ALA A 169 -0.86 14.29 0.81
N LEU A 170 -0.87 14.92 -0.38
CA LEU A 170 -0.79 16.37 -0.52
C LEU A 170 -2.07 17.07 -0.05
N LEU A 171 -3.25 16.53 -0.37
CA LEU A 171 -4.52 17.15 0.03
C LEU A 171 -4.72 17.09 1.54
N LEU A 172 -4.42 15.96 2.18
CA LEU A 172 -4.46 15.85 3.63
C LEU A 172 -3.49 16.82 4.31
N PHE A 173 -2.27 16.98 3.75
CA PHE A 173 -1.31 17.94 4.28
C PHE A 173 -1.82 19.38 4.18
N ILE A 174 -2.48 19.73 3.06
CA ILE A 174 -3.07 21.07 2.86
C ILE A 174 -4.24 21.30 3.80
N THR A 175 -5.16 20.34 3.94
CA THR A 175 -6.35 20.49 4.79
C THR A 175 -6.06 20.48 6.29
N MET A 176 -4.93 19.89 6.70
CA MET A 176 -4.49 19.90 8.11
C MET A 176 -3.62 21.14 8.44
N ALA A 177 -3.17 21.89 7.42
CA ALA A 177 -2.35 23.09 7.57
C ALA A 177 -3.15 24.40 7.48
N THR A 178 -4.47 24.31 7.29
CA THR A 178 -5.44 25.42 7.17
C THR A 178 -6.49 25.30 8.25
#